data_AF-A0A9X0CSK8-F1
#
_entry.id   AF-A0A9X0CSK8-F1
#
_cell.length_a   1.000
_cell.length_b   1.000
_cell.length_c   1.000
_cell.angle_alpha   90.00
_cell.angle_beta   90.00
_cell.angle_gamma   90.00
#
_symmetry.space_group_name_H-M   'P 1'
#
loop_
_entity.id
_entity.type
_entity.pdbx_description
1 polymer ?
#
loop_
_entity_poly.entity_id
_entity_poly.type
_entity_poly.pdbx_seq_one_letter_code
_entity_poly.pdbx_strand_id
1 'polypeptide(L)'
;MFIIIRAESKWGQIFILDSLAQYTPKDDREAQSICERVTPRLSHANAAVVLSAVKVLMKYIEIMTPSTPYVQNLVKKLSPPLVTLLSSEPEVQYVALRNINLIVQKRVDILKNEMKVFFVKYNDPIYVKLEKLDIMIRLANQQNIAQVLAELKEYATEVDVDFVRKSVRAIGRCAIKVEQSAERCVSTLLDLIQTKVNYVVQEAIVVIKDIFRKYPNKYESIISTLCENLDSLDEPEARASMILDHW
;
A
#
# COMPACT_ATOMS: atom_id res chain seq x y z
N MET A 1 -11.77 0.02 -34.30
CA MET A 1 -10.78 0.97 -33.72
C MET A 1 -11.24 2.43 -33.73
N PHE A 2 -11.93 2.92 -34.78
CA PHE A 2 -12.57 4.27 -34.82
C PHE A 2 -13.71 4.48 -33.80
N ILE A 3 -14.13 3.43 -33.08
CA ILE A 3 -15.32 3.44 -32.20
C ILE A 3 -15.01 3.99 -30.80
N ILE A 4 -13.76 3.89 -30.30
CA ILE A 4 -13.39 4.39 -28.97
C ILE A 4 -13.67 5.90 -28.82
N ILE A 5 -13.53 6.65 -29.92
CA ILE A 5 -13.72 8.11 -29.95
C ILE A 5 -15.21 8.50 -30.15
N ARG A 6 -16.06 7.58 -30.62
CA ARG A 6 -17.45 7.87 -31.01
C ARG A 6 -18.53 7.36 -30.06
N ALA A 7 -18.19 6.61 -29.01
CA ALA A 7 -19.16 6.24 -27.99
C ALA A 7 -19.44 7.46 -27.08
N GLU A 8 -20.53 8.17 -27.34
CA GLU A 8 -20.99 9.31 -26.52
C GLU A 8 -21.34 8.87 -25.08
N SER A 9 -21.77 7.62 -24.91
CA SER A 9 -22.10 7.07 -23.59
C SER A 9 -20.86 6.53 -22.87
N LYS A 10 -20.71 6.93 -21.59
CA LYS A 10 -19.67 6.46 -20.67
C LYS A 10 -19.63 4.92 -20.57
N TRP A 11 -20.80 4.27 -20.64
CA TRP A 11 -20.93 2.81 -20.61
C TRP A 11 -20.38 2.16 -21.87
N GLY A 12 -20.63 2.75 -23.05
CA GLY A 12 -20.08 2.27 -24.31
C GLY A 12 -18.54 2.32 -24.32
N GLN A 13 -17.96 3.37 -23.74
CA GLN A 13 -16.50 3.47 -23.59
C GLN A 13 -15.93 2.35 -22.71
N ILE A 14 -16.60 2.01 -21.61
CA ILE A 14 -16.19 0.90 -20.72
C ILE A 14 -16.21 -0.43 -21.46
N PHE A 15 -17.31 -0.77 -22.13
CA PHE A 15 -17.42 -2.04 -22.88
C PHE A 15 -16.35 -2.18 -23.96
N ILE A 16 -16.01 -1.08 -24.64
CA ILE A 16 -14.95 -1.09 -25.66
C ILE A 16 -13.58 -1.28 -24.99
N LEU A 17 -13.29 -0.58 -23.88
CA LEU A 17 -12.03 -0.73 -23.14
C LEU A 17 -11.88 -2.16 -22.59
N ASP A 18 -12.96 -2.77 -22.10
CA ASP A 18 -12.96 -4.15 -21.63
C ASP A 18 -12.70 -5.15 -22.76
N SER A 19 -13.28 -4.89 -23.93
CA SER A 19 -13.01 -5.68 -25.13
C SER A 19 -11.54 -5.55 -25.58
N LEU A 20 -10.97 -4.35 -25.52
CA LEU A 20 -9.54 -4.12 -25.78
C LEU A 20 -8.64 -4.83 -24.76
N ALA A 21 -9.05 -4.90 -23.50
CA ALA A 21 -8.31 -5.62 -22.47
C ALA A 21 -8.25 -7.13 -22.74
N GLN A 22 -9.14 -7.70 -23.56
CA GLN A 22 -9.09 -9.10 -23.99
C GLN A 22 -8.21 -9.30 -25.22
N TYR A 23 -8.06 -8.27 -26.06
CA TYR A 23 -7.18 -8.29 -27.22
C TYR A 23 -5.70 -8.33 -26.81
N THR A 24 -4.87 -8.91 -27.68
CA THR A 24 -3.41 -8.97 -27.55
C THR A 24 -2.83 -8.35 -28.83
N PRO A 25 -2.14 -7.19 -28.73
CA PRO A 25 -1.46 -6.58 -29.87
C PRO A 25 -0.43 -7.53 -30.50
N LYS A 26 -0.26 -7.43 -31.81
CA LYS A 26 0.67 -8.27 -32.59
C LYS A 26 2.11 -7.83 -32.46
N ASP A 27 2.33 -6.52 -32.33
CA ASP A 27 3.65 -5.92 -32.19
C ASP A 27 3.66 -4.73 -31.22
N ASP A 28 4.87 -4.29 -30.87
CA ASP A 28 5.10 -3.16 -29.96
C ASP A 28 4.54 -1.85 -30.52
N ARG A 29 4.53 -1.69 -31.85
CA ARG A 29 4.03 -0.47 -32.52
C ARG A 29 2.50 -0.36 -32.42
N GLU A 30 1.79 -1.45 -32.62
CA GLU A 30 0.34 -1.55 -32.45
C GLU A 30 -0.04 -1.31 -31.00
N ALA A 31 0.68 -1.94 -30.05
CA ALA A 31 0.47 -1.71 -28.63
C ALA A 31 0.64 -0.22 -28.28
N GLN A 32 1.69 0.43 -28.78
CA GLN A 32 1.94 1.86 -28.53
C GLN A 32 0.83 2.73 -29.12
N SER A 33 0.43 2.47 -30.37
CA SER A 33 -0.65 3.22 -31.02
C SER A 33 -1.98 3.09 -30.27
N ILE A 34 -2.29 1.91 -29.72
CA ILE A 34 -3.49 1.73 -28.88
C ILE A 34 -3.35 2.52 -27.58
N CYS A 35 -2.21 2.41 -26.88
CA CYS A 35 -1.98 3.12 -25.63
C CYS A 35 -2.09 4.64 -25.79
N GLU A 36 -1.59 5.21 -26.88
CA GLU A 36 -1.73 6.65 -27.19
C GLU A 36 -3.19 7.08 -27.33
N ARG A 37 -4.04 6.23 -27.91
CA ARG A 37 -5.48 6.50 -28.08
C ARG A 37 -6.28 6.29 -26.81
N VAL A 38 -5.82 5.41 -25.91
CA VAL A 38 -6.46 5.15 -24.61
C VAL A 38 -6.05 6.19 -23.57
N THR A 39 -4.82 6.74 -23.65
CA THR A 39 -4.28 7.72 -22.70
C THR A 39 -5.21 8.90 -22.39
N PRO A 40 -5.90 9.54 -23.37
CA PRO A 40 -6.86 10.61 -23.09
C PRO A 40 -8.06 10.21 -22.22
N ARG A 41 -8.35 8.91 -22.07
CA ARG A 41 -9.45 8.43 -21.21
C ARG A 41 -9.10 8.48 -19.72
N LEU A 42 -7.82 8.68 -19.38
CA LEU A 42 -7.35 8.81 -18.00
C LEU A 42 -7.86 10.08 -17.31
N SER A 43 -8.21 11.13 -18.05
CA SER A 43 -8.76 12.38 -17.51
C SER A 43 -10.30 12.40 -17.49
N HIS A 44 -10.95 11.26 -17.68
CA HIS A 44 -12.40 11.18 -17.73
C HIS A 44 -13.02 11.30 -16.32
N ALA A 45 -14.17 11.98 -16.21
CA ALA A 45 -14.83 12.22 -14.92
C ALA A 45 -15.37 10.96 -14.23
N ASN A 46 -15.62 9.89 -14.98
CA ASN A 46 -16.11 8.61 -14.42
C ASN A 46 -14.93 7.69 -14.08
N ALA A 47 -14.82 7.34 -12.79
CA ALA A 47 -13.81 6.42 -12.26
C ALA A 47 -13.77 5.06 -12.97
N ALA A 48 -14.92 4.51 -13.38
CA ALA A 48 -14.97 3.23 -14.09
C ALA A 48 -14.29 3.30 -15.47
N VAL A 49 -14.43 4.44 -16.18
CA VAL A 49 -13.72 4.67 -17.46
C VAL A 49 -12.22 4.76 -17.22
N VAL A 50 -11.80 5.48 -16.17
CA VAL A 50 -10.39 5.63 -15.81
C VAL A 50 -9.78 4.27 -15.44
N LEU A 51 -10.41 3.50 -14.56
CA LEU A 51 -9.94 2.17 -14.16
C LEU A 51 -9.88 1.19 -15.34
N SER A 52 -10.87 1.23 -16.23
CA SER A 52 -10.86 0.40 -17.46
C SER A 52 -9.73 0.79 -18.39
N ALA A 53 -9.44 2.08 -18.53
CA ALA A 53 -8.30 2.56 -19.30
C ALA A 53 -6.97 2.14 -18.66
N VAL A 54 -6.83 2.29 -17.34
CA VAL A 54 -5.64 1.84 -16.58
C VAL A 54 -5.42 0.34 -16.77
N LYS A 55 -6.46 -0.49 -16.73
CA LYS A 55 -6.38 -1.93 -16.97
C LYS A 55 -5.77 -2.26 -18.35
N VAL A 56 -6.26 -1.62 -19.41
CA VAL A 56 -5.73 -1.79 -20.78
C VAL A 56 -4.26 -1.36 -20.85
N LEU A 57 -3.95 -0.18 -20.33
CA LEU A 57 -2.59 0.38 -20.36
C LEU A 57 -1.62 -0.52 -19.59
N MET A 58 -1.98 -0.98 -18.39
CA MET A 58 -1.16 -1.88 -17.58
C MET A 58 -0.88 -3.19 -18.31
N LYS A 59 -1.90 -3.81 -18.93
CA LYS A 59 -1.73 -5.04 -19.71
C LYS A 59 -0.74 -4.83 -20.87
N TYR A 60 -0.87 -3.72 -21.60
CA TYR A 60 -0.07 -3.51 -22.80
C TYR A 60 1.36 -3.08 -22.49
N ILE A 61 1.57 -2.36 -21.38
CA ILE A 61 2.91 -2.05 -20.86
C ILE A 61 3.71 -3.33 -20.55
N GLU A 62 3.06 -4.45 -20.21
CA GLU A 62 3.76 -5.74 -20.00
C GLU A 62 4.23 -6.40 -21.30
N ILE A 63 3.56 -6.11 -22.42
CA ILE A 63 3.90 -6.64 -23.75
C ILE A 63 5.00 -5.79 -24.40
N MET A 64 5.03 -4.50 -24.06
CA MET A 64 6.03 -3.56 -24.56
C MET A 64 7.41 -3.76 -23.94
N THR A 65 8.44 -3.32 -24.67
CA THR A 65 9.81 -3.33 -24.14
C THR A 65 9.92 -2.33 -22.96
N PRO A 66 10.24 -2.79 -21.72
CA PRO A 66 10.15 -1.96 -20.52
C PRO A 66 11.05 -0.72 -20.51
N SER A 67 12.20 -0.80 -21.19
CA SER A 67 13.23 0.25 -21.20
C SER A 67 12.97 1.35 -22.23
N THR A 68 11.83 1.34 -22.92
CA THR A 68 11.51 2.37 -23.90
C THR A 68 11.15 3.70 -23.20
N PRO A 69 11.56 4.85 -23.76
CA PRO A 69 11.19 6.16 -23.21
C PRO A 69 9.66 6.36 -23.19
N TYR A 70 8.96 5.71 -24.11
CA TYR A 70 7.50 5.70 -24.15
C TYR A 70 6.89 5.07 -22.89
N VAL A 71 7.31 3.87 -22.49
CA VAL A 71 6.81 3.18 -21.30
C VAL A 71 7.09 4.02 -20.04
N GLN A 72 8.28 4.61 -19.92
CA GLN A 72 8.60 5.49 -18.79
C GLN A 72 7.70 6.73 -18.73
N ASN A 73 7.41 7.34 -19.88
CA ASN A 73 6.49 8.47 -19.95
C ASN A 73 5.05 8.08 -19.64
N LEU A 74 4.61 6.90 -20.09
CA LEU A 74 3.27 6.38 -19.81
C LEU A 74 3.09 6.08 -18.31
N VAL A 75 4.09 5.48 -17.67
CA VAL A 75 4.12 5.25 -16.21
C VAL A 75 3.94 6.56 -15.44
N LYS A 76 4.64 7.63 -15.84
CA LYS A 76 4.47 8.97 -15.23
C LYS A 76 3.05 9.53 -15.42
N LYS A 77 2.41 9.28 -16.57
CA LYS A 77 1.04 9.73 -16.85
C LYS A 77 -0.03 8.94 -16.09
N LEU A 78 0.28 7.75 -15.58
CA LEU A 78 -0.65 6.91 -14.82
C LEU A 78 -0.80 7.36 -13.36
N SER A 79 0.18 8.06 -12.78
CA SER A 79 0.12 8.50 -11.38
C SER A 79 -1.02 9.48 -11.10
N PRO A 80 -1.16 10.62 -11.81
CA PRO A 80 -2.16 11.64 -11.46
C PRO A 80 -3.62 11.14 -11.50
N PRO A 81 -4.05 10.33 -12.49
CA PRO A 81 -5.39 9.74 -12.50
C PRO A 81 -5.67 8.85 -11.28
N LEU A 82 -4.70 8.01 -10.89
CA LEU A 82 -4.86 7.12 -9.73
C LEU A 82 -4.98 7.92 -8.43
N VAL A 83 -4.17 8.97 -8.27
CA VAL A 83 -4.28 9.92 -7.15
C VAL A 83 -5.63 10.62 -7.15
N THR A 84 -6.11 11.07 -8.30
CA THR A 84 -7.41 11.76 -8.42
C THR A 84 -8.58 10.88 -7.99
N LEU A 85 -8.53 9.56 -8.26
CA LEU A 85 -9.56 8.62 -7.83
C LEU A 85 -9.70 8.56 -6.30
N LEU A 86 -8.65 8.86 -5.54
CA LEU A 86 -8.66 8.85 -4.08
C LEU A 86 -9.37 10.05 -3.45
N SER A 87 -9.74 11.05 -4.27
CA SER A 87 -10.58 12.19 -3.87
C SER A 87 -12.07 11.97 -4.14
N SER A 88 -12.47 10.78 -4.61
CA SER A 88 -13.88 10.43 -4.85
C SER A 88 -14.59 9.98 -3.56
N GLU A 89 -15.88 9.70 -3.65
CA GLU A 89 -16.67 9.11 -2.56
C GLU A 89 -16.01 7.82 -1.99
N PRO A 90 -16.18 7.49 -0.70
CA PRO A 90 -15.45 6.41 -0.04
C PRO A 90 -15.58 5.04 -0.71
N GLU A 91 -16.73 4.71 -1.29
CA GLU A 91 -16.95 3.45 -2.00
C GLU A 91 -16.13 3.37 -3.28
N VAL A 92 -16.07 4.48 -4.03
CA VAL A 92 -15.26 4.60 -5.25
C VAL A 92 -13.78 4.57 -4.88
N GLN A 93 -13.40 5.28 -3.81
CA GLN A 93 -12.05 5.27 -3.27
C GLN A 93 -11.63 3.86 -2.86
N TYR A 94 -12.49 3.08 -2.19
CA TYR A 94 -12.19 1.70 -1.82
C TYR A 94 -11.92 0.83 -3.06
N VAL A 95 -12.78 0.90 -4.08
CA VAL A 95 -12.56 0.17 -5.34
C VAL A 95 -11.24 0.62 -5.99
N ALA A 96 -10.95 1.93 -5.99
CA ALA A 96 -9.70 2.47 -6.51
C ALA A 96 -8.49 1.94 -5.73
N LEU A 97 -8.53 1.93 -4.39
CA LEU A 97 -7.46 1.43 -3.52
C LEU A 97 -7.19 -0.06 -3.77
N ARG A 98 -8.23 -0.89 -3.91
CA ARG A 98 -8.06 -2.32 -4.25
C ARG A 98 -7.34 -2.50 -5.59
N ASN A 99 -7.71 -1.71 -6.60
CA ASN A 99 -7.04 -1.74 -7.90
C ASN A 99 -5.60 -1.19 -7.82
N ILE A 100 -5.39 -0.10 -7.08
CA ILE A 100 -4.06 0.47 -6.83
C ILE A 100 -3.17 -0.56 -6.16
N ASN A 101 -3.66 -1.30 -5.16
CA ASN A 101 -2.91 -2.35 -4.48
C ASN A 101 -2.38 -3.41 -5.47
N LEU A 102 -3.23 -3.87 -6.41
CA LEU A 102 -2.80 -4.76 -7.49
C LEU A 102 -1.77 -4.10 -8.42
N ILE A 103 -1.96 -2.83 -8.76
CA ILE A 103 -1.04 -2.06 -9.61
C ILE A 103 0.33 -1.92 -8.94
N VAL A 104 0.41 -1.54 -7.66
CA VAL A 104 1.70 -1.40 -6.96
C VAL A 104 2.39 -2.73 -6.74
N GLN A 105 1.66 -3.84 -6.60
CA GLN A 105 2.28 -5.18 -6.59
C GLN A 105 3.00 -5.50 -7.91
N LYS A 106 2.47 -5.04 -9.04
CA LYS A 106 3.08 -5.28 -10.36
C LYS A 106 4.13 -4.23 -10.74
N ARG A 107 3.87 -2.96 -10.46
CA ARG A 107 4.73 -1.81 -10.82
C ARG A 107 4.66 -0.71 -9.74
N VAL A 108 5.48 -0.89 -8.70
CA VAL A 108 5.65 0.09 -7.60
C VAL A 108 6.05 1.49 -8.13
N ASP A 109 6.79 1.56 -9.24
CA ASP A 109 7.30 2.81 -9.81
C ASP A 109 6.24 3.85 -10.18
N ILE A 110 4.99 3.43 -10.42
CA ILE A 110 3.90 4.33 -10.81
C ILE A 110 3.58 5.31 -9.66
N LEU A 111 3.59 4.83 -8.41
CA LEU A 111 3.12 5.59 -7.24
C LEU A 111 4.21 5.83 -6.19
N LYS A 112 5.48 5.56 -6.52
CA LYS A 112 6.61 5.63 -5.56
C LYS A 112 6.78 6.99 -4.87
N ASN A 113 6.37 8.08 -5.53
CA ASN A 113 6.50 9.45 -5.02
C ASN A 113 5.21 9.96 -4.35
N GLU A 114 4.12 9.20 -4.39
CA GLU A 114 2.79 9.65 -3.97
C GLU A 114 2.41 9.18 -2.55
N MET A 115 3.40 8.86 -1.72
CA MET A 115 3.19 8.29 -0.38
C MET A 115 2.15 9.07 0.46
N LYS A 116 2.24 10.40 0.45
CA LYS A 116 1.39 11.29 1.26
C LYS A 116 -0.11 11.15 0.95
N VAL A 117 -0.47 10.76 -0.27
CA VAL A 117 -1.87 10.60 -0.68
C VAL A 117 -2.53 9.43 0.05
N PHE A 118 -1.73 8.44 0.47
CA PHE A 118 -2.21 7.25 1.17
C PHE A 118 -2.29 7.43 2.69
N PHE A 119 -1.99 8.62 3.23
CA PHE A 119 -2.18 8.86 4.65
C PHE A 119 -3.66 8.87 5.01
N VAL A 120 -3.94 8.27 6.16
CA VAL A 120 -5.30 8.07 6.65
C VAL A 120 -5.82 9.37 7.24
N LYS A 121 -7.05 9.74 6.88
CA LYS A 121 -7.76 10.87 7.48
C LYS A 121 -8.65 10.37 8.61
N TYR A 122 -8.92 11.22 9.59
CA TYR A 122 -9.77 10.88 10.74
C TYR A 122 -11.19 10.44 10.32
N ASN A 123 -11.72 11.01 9.23
CA ASN A 123 -13.07 10.75 8.71
C ASN A 123 -13.10 9.63 7.66
N ASP A 124 -11.97 9.00 7.33
CA ASP A 124 -11.96 7.87 6.41
C ASP A 124 -12.67 6.67 7.05
N PRO A 125 -13.57 5.97 6.32
CA PRO A 125 -14.16 4.73 6.81
C PRO A 125 -13.09 3.66 7.05
N ILE A 126 -13.31 2.77 8.02
CA ILE A 126 -12.34 1.74 8.43
C ILE A 126 -11.79 0.93 7.24
N TYR A 127 -12.62 0.54 6.29
CA TYR A 127 -12.20 -0.21 5.11
C TYR A 127 -11.25 0.59 4.19
N VAL A 128 -11.39 1.91 4.12
CA VAL A 128 -10.45 2.80 3.41
C VAL A 128 -9.15 2.91 4.20
N LYS A 129 -9.22 3.11 5.52
CA LYS A 129 -8.03 3.19 6.40
C LYS A 129 -7.15 1.96 6.24
N LEU A 130 -7.77 0.78 6.25
CA LEU A 130 -7.09 -0.51 6.12
C LEU A 130 -6.38 -0.71 4.78
N GLU A 131 -7.01 -0.33 3.67
CA GLU A 131 -6.39 -0.43 2.35
C GLU A 131 -5.25 0.58 2.16
N LYS A 132 -5.44 1.80 2.65
CA LYS A 132 -4.39 2.83 2.68
C LYS A 132 -3.15 2.34 3.42
N LEU A 133 -3.35 1.73 4.59
CA LEU A 133 -2.28 1.15 5.39
C LEU A 133 -1.50 0.07 4.63
N ASP A 134 -2.17 -0.85 3.93
CA ASP A 134 -1.49 -1.89 3.14
C ASP A 134 -0.65 -1.29 2.00
N ILE A 135 -1.18 -0.27 1.32
CA ILE A 135 -0.47 0.42 0.24
C ILE A 135 0.73 1.21 0.78
N MET A 136 0.60 1.90 1.93
CA MET A 136 1.70 2.61 2.58
C MET A 136 2.88 1.67 2.85
N ILE A 137 2.61 0.48 3.40
CA ILE A 137 3.65 -0.54 3.65
C ILE A 137 4.32 -0.97 2.33
N ARG A 138 3.54 -1.13 1.25
CA ARG A 138 4.07 -1.50 -0.08
C ARG A 138 4.89 -0.40 -0.74
N LEU A 139 4.59 0.86 -0.48
CA LEU A 139 5.35 2.01 -1.00
C LEU A 139 6.51 2.43 -0.09
N ALA A 140 6.57 1.92 1.14
CA ALA A 140 7.63 2.25 2.09
C ALA A 140 9.02 1.88 1.53
N ASN A 141 9.94 2.85 1.58
CA ASN A 141 11.31 2.73 1.12
C ASN A 141 12.24 3.56 2.04
N GLN A 142 13.54 3.47 1.83
CA GLN A 142 14.55 4.14 2.67
C GLN A 142 14.37 5.67 2.76
N GLN A 143 13.81 6.30 1.71
CA GLN A 143 13.66 7.75 1.65
C GLN A 143 12.44 8.26 2.43
N ASN A 144 11.34 7.49 2.45
CA ASN A 144 10.08 7.92 3.06
C ASN A 144 9.78 7.25 4.41
N ILE A 145 10.59 6.29 4.85
CA ILE A 145 10.28 5.48 6.04
C ILE A 145 10.14 6.29 7.32
N ALA A 146 10.91 7.38 7.49
CA ALA A 146 10.79 8.25 8.66
C ALA A 146 9.39 8.89 8.76
N GLN A 147 8.84 9.32 7.62
CA GLN A 147 7.50 9.90 7.55
C GLN A 147 6.43 8.84 7.79
N VAL A 148 6.59 7.65 7.20
CA VAL A 148 5.66 6.53 7.40
C VAL A 148 5.61 6.11 8.87
N LEU A 149 6.76 6.00 9.56
CA LEU A 149 6.79 5.63 10.98
C LEU A 149 6.14 6.68 11.87
N ALA A 150 6.31 7.97 11.56
CA ALA A 150 5.64 9.04 12.31
C ALA A 150 4.10 8.91 12.22
N GLU A 151 3.57 8.67 11.02
CA GLU A 151 2.13 8.44 10.80
C GLU A 151 1.65 7.16 11.50
N LEU A 152 2.38 6.05 11.37
CA LEU A 152 2.01 4.80 12.04
C LEU A 152 1.99 4.92 13.57
N LYS A 153 2.89 5.73 14.14
CA LYS A 153 2.91 6.04 15.57
C LYS A 153 1.65 6.82 15.99
N GLU A 154 1.20 7.77 15.17
CA GLU A 154 -0.06 8.49 15.39
C GLU A 154 -1.26 7.54 15.30
N TYR A 155 -1.29 6.65 14.29
CA TYR A 155 -2.38 5.67 14.12
C TYR A 155 -2.46 4.67 15.27
N ALA A 156 -1.34 4.37 15.93
CA ALA A 156 -1.30 3.53 17.12
C ALA A 156 -1.92 4.19 18.37
N THR A 157 -2.25 5.48 18.30
CA THR A 157 -2.95 6.23 19.36
C THR A 157 -4.43 6.48 19.07
N GLU A 158 -4.97 5.95 17.95
CA GLU A 158 -6.40 6.02 17.67
C GLU A 158 -7.24 5.17 18.64
N VAL A 159 -8.57 5.41 18.62
CA VAL A 159 -9.54 4.72 19.49
C VAL A 159 -9.93 3.34 18.94
N ASP A 160 -9.86 3.15 17.62
CA ASP A 160 -10.25 1.89 16.97
C ASP A 160 -9.16 0.82 17.20
N VAL A 161 -9.46 -0.15 18.07
CA VAL A 161 -8.52 -1.19 18.50
C VAL A 161 -7.99 -2.01 17.33
N ASP A 162 -8.86 -2.36 16.37
CA ASP A 162 -8.46 -3.16 15.20
C ASP A 162 -7.52 -2.38 14.30
N PHE A 163 -7.81 -1.10 14.05
CA PHE A 163 -6.94 -0.22 13.28
C PHE A 163 -5.59 0.01 13.96
N VAL A 164 -5.58 0.22 15.28
CA VAL A 164 -4.35 0.35 16.07
C VAL A 164 -3.50 -0.90 15.95
N ARG A 165 -4.08 -2.10 16.15
CA ARG A 165 -3.34 -3.37 16.01
C ARG A 165 -2.72 -3.54 14.63
N LYS A 166 -3.47 -3.21 13.58
CA LYS A 166 -2.92 -3.29 12.21
C LYS A 166 -1.82 -2.27 11.97
N SER A 167 -1.90 -1.09 12.58
CA SER A 167 -0.86 -0.05 12.51
C SER A 167 0.42 -0.49 13.22
N VAL A 168 0.32 -1.12 14.39
CA VAL A 168 1.46 -1.73 15.11
C VAL A 168 2.10 -2.85 14.26
N ARG A 169 1.29 -3.74 13.65
CA ARG A 169 1.78 -4.74 12.69
C ARG A 169 2.46 -4.11 11.48
N ALA A 170 1.97 -2.96 11.00
CA ALA A 170 2.56 -2.24 9.89
C ALA A 170 3.98 -1.75 10.21
N ILE A 171 4.22 -1.29 11.44
CA ILE A 171 5.57 -0.91 11.91
C ILE A 171 6.53 -2.11 11.81
N GLY A 172 6.08 -3.29 12.24
CA GLY A 172 6.83 -4.54 12.09
C GLY A 172 7.18 -4.89 10.65
N ARG A 173 6.19 -4.83 9.76
CA ARG A 173 6.39 -5.09 8.33
C ARG A 173 7.37 -4.10 7.70
N CYS A 174 7.34 -2.83 8.12
CA CYS A 174 8.31 -1.83 7.72
C CYS A 174 9.74 -2.19 8.17
N ALA A 175 9.91 -2.64 9.42
CA ALA A 175 11.19 -3.09 9.95
C ALA A 175 11.78 -4.24 9.13
N ILE A 176 10.96 -5.23 8.75
CA ILE A 176 11.37 -6.39 7.96
C ILE A 176 11.66 -6.01 6.50
N LYS A 177 10.87 -5.08 5.93
CA LYS A 177 10.99 -4.67 4.53
C LYS A 177 12.18 -3.74 4.27
N VAL A 178 12.46 -2.82 5.19
CA VAL A 178 13.51 -1.81 5.06
C VAL A 178 14.48 -1.96 6.23
N GLU A 179 15.56 -2.72 6.03
CA GLU A 179 16.51 -3.08 7.10
C GLU A 179 17.08 -1.88 7.88
N GLN A 180 17.41 -0.79 7.20
CA GLN A 180 17.92 0.44 7.83
C GLN A 180 16.92 1.10 8.79
N SER A 181 15.64 0.72 8.72
CA SER A 181 14.59 1.24 9.59
C SER A 181 14.32 0.37 10.81
N ALA A 182 14.87 -0.85 10.87
CA ALA A 182 14.56 -1.82 11.92
C ALA A 182 14.78 -1.24 13.33
N GLU A 183 15.91 -0.57 13.56
CA GLU A 183 16.22 0.07 14.85
C GLU A 183 15.21 1.17 15.21
N ARG A 184 14.82 2.01 14.25
CA ARG A 184 13.80 3.05 14.46
C ARG A 184 12.42 2.46 14.72
N CYS A 185 12.06 1.38 14.02
CA CYS A 185 10.80 0.68 14.23
C CYS A 185 10.75 0.08 15.63
N VAL A 186 11.83 -0.57 16.06
CA VAL A 186 11.96 -1.15 17.40
C VAL A 186 11.87 -0.08 18.49
N SER A 187 12.57 1.05 18.33
CA SER A 187 12.43 2.19 19.24
C SER A 187 11.00 2.72 19.29
N THR A 188 10.31 2.81 18.15
CA THR A 188 8.91 3.24 18.10
C THR A 188 7.98 2.25 18.83
N LEU A 189 8.20 0.95 18.65
CA LEU A 189 7.44 -0.09 19.35
C LEU A 189 7.67 -0.03 20.87
N LEU A 190 8.90 0.27 21.31
CA LEU A 190 9.18 0.46 22.73
C LEU A 190 8.46 1.67 23.32
N ASP A 191 8.43 2.80 22.61
CA ASP A 191 7.65 3.96 23.03
C ASP A 191 6.16 3.58 23.19
N LEU A 192 5.63 2.77 22.27
CA LEU A 192 4.25 2.29 22.33
C LEU A 192 4.01 1.35 23.52
N ILE A 193 4.98 0.49 23.87
CA ILE A 193 4.90 -0.37 25.06
C ILE A 193 4.87 0.48 26.34
N GLN A 194 5.65 1.55 26.40
CA GLN A 194 5.69 2.46 27.54
C GLN A 194 4.37 3.21 27.79
N THR A 195 3.46 3.26 26.80
CA THR A 195 2.10 3.81 27.01
C THR A 195 1.25 2.96 27.95
N LYS A 196 1.64 1.70 28.20
CA LYS A 196 0.94 0.73 29.06
C LYS A 196 -0.51 0.43 28.62
N VAL A 197 -0.84 0.70 27.37
CA VAL A 197 -2.12 0.30 26.79
C VAL A 197 -2.06 -1.19 26.45
N ASN A 198 -2.82 -2.01 27.18
CA ASN A 198 -2.66 -3.47 27.18
C ASN A 198 -2.69 -4.08 25.76
N TYR A 199 -3.72 -3.80 24.94
CA TYR A 199 -3.79 -4.36 23.59
C TYR A 199 -2.67 -3.88 22.64
N VAL A 200 -2.09 -2.69 22.87
CA VAL A 200 -0.94 -2.18 22.11
C VAL A 200 0.34 -2.90 22.52
N VAL A 201 0.55 -3.07 23.83
CA VAL A 201 1.72 -3.78 24.39
C VAL A 201 1.76 -5.21 23.87
N GLN A 202 0.63 -5.92 23.93
CA GLN A 202 0.52 -7.29 23.45
C GLN A 202 0.85 -7.41 21.96
N GLU A 203 0.27 -6.53 21.14
CA GLU A 203 0.53 -6.54 19.69
C GLU A 203 1.99 -6.18 19.37
N ALA A 204 2.56 -5.22 20.09
CA ALA A 204 3.96 -4.82 19.93
C ALA A 204 4.92 -5.97 20.26
N ILE A 205 4.64 -6.77 21.29
CA ILE A 205 5.46 -7.95 21.65
C ILE A 205 5.45 -8.99 20.54
N VAL A 206 4.28 -9.30 19.98
CA VAL A 206 4.16 -10.24 18.84
C VAL A 206 4.98 -9.75 17.65
N VAL A 207 4.94 -8.44 17.37
CA VAL A 207 5.69 -7.82 16.28
C VAL A 207 7.21 -7.83 16.55
N ILE A 208 7.64 -7.52 17.77
CA ILE A 208 9.07 -7.52 18.13
C ILE A 208 9.68 -8.90 17.96
N LYS A 209 8.95 -9.96 18.35
CA LYS A 209 9.34 -11.35 18.08
C LYS A 209 9.63 -11.59 16.60
N ASP A 210 8.74 -11.16 15.71
CA ASP A 210 8.95 -11.32 14.27
C ASP A 210 10.18 -10.54 13.76
N ILE A 211 10.49 -9.38 14.35
CA ILE A 211 11.70 -8.60 14.04
C ILE A 211 12.96 -9.33 14.49
N PHE A 212 12.99 -9.92 15.69
CA PHE A 212 14.19 -10.60 16.20
C PHE A 212 14.46 -11.89 15.42
N ARG A 213 13.42 -12.61 14.99
CA ARG A 213 13.57 -13.73 14.06
C ARG A 213 14.24 -13.33 12.75
N LYS A 214 14.00 -12.09 12.29
CA LYS A 214 14.65 -11.52 11.09
C LYS A 214 16.07 -11.02 11.38
N TYR A 215 16.32 -10.49 12.57
CA TYR A 215 17.58 -9.87 13.00
C TYR A 215 18.07 -10.45 14.34
N PRO A 216 18.59 -11.69 14.35
CA PRO A 216 19.03 -12.35 15.57
C PRO A 216 20.20 -11.59 16.22
N ASN A 217 20.27 -11.64 17.56
CA ASN A 217 21.35 -11.11 18.41
C ASN A 217 21.61 -9.58 18.31
N LYS A 218 20.70 -8.81 17.70
CA LYS A 218 20.87 -7.34 17.54
C LYS A 218 20.22 -6.51 18.66
N TYR A 219 19.18 -7.04 19.29
CA TYR A 219 18.25 -6.26 20.12
C TYR A 219 18.04 -6.88 21.51
N GLU A 220 19.00 -7.66 22.01
CA GLU A 220 18.91 -8.41 23.27
C GLU A 220 18.67 -7.50 24.50
N SER A 221 19.19 -6.27 24.47
CA SER A 221 19.01 -5.29 25.55
C SER A 221 17.55 -4.92 25.81
N ILE A 222 16.65 -5.21 24.87
CA ILE A 222 15.22 -4.89 24.93
C ILE A 222 14.44 -5.98 25.66
N ILE A 223 14.98 -7.20 25.73
CA ILE A 223 14.32 -8.37 26.32
C ILE A 223 13.94 -8.10 27.78
N SER A 224 14.82 -7.43 28.54
CA SER A 224 14.53 -7.07 29.94
C SER A 224 13.27 -6.23 30.08
N THR A 225 13.10 -5.21 29.23
CA THR A 225 11.91 -4.36 29.21
C THR A 225 10.65 -5.13 28.79
N LEU A 226 10.76 -6.13 27.91
CA LEU A 226 9.62 -6.97 27.54
C LEU A 226 9.20 -7.88 28.70
N CYS A 227 10.17 -8.48 29.40
CA CYS A 227 9.92 -9.33 30.57
C CYS A 227 9.24 -8.59 31.73
N GLU A 228 9.54 -7.30 31.93
CA GLU A 228 8.85 -6.46 32.93
C GLU A 228 7.33 -6.32 32.67
N ASN A 229 6.89 -6.53 31.42
CA ASN A 229 5.48 -6.44 31.03
C ASN A 229 4.77 -7.80 30.96
N LEU A 230 5.46 -8.90 31.30
CA LEU A 230 4.96 -10.28 31.13
C LEU A 230 3.69 -10.56 31.94
N ASP A 231 3.58 -10.02 33.15
CA ASP A 231 2.44 -10.22 34.05
C ASP A 231 1.13 -9.57 33.53
N SER A 232 1.26 -8.65 32.58
CA SER A 232 0.13 -7.90 31.99
C SER A 232 -0.42 -8.52 30.70
N LEU A 233 0.20 -9.61 30.20
CA LEU A 233 -0.19 -10.22 28.93
C LEU A 233 -1.34 -11.20 29.13
N ASP A 234 -2.44 -10.98 28.42
CA ASP A 234 -3.63 -11.86 28.47
C ASP A 234 -3.76 -12.76 27.24
N GLU A 235 -3.25 -12.33 26.07
CA GLU A 235 -3.38 -13.05 24.82
C GLU A 235 -2.42 -14.24 24.73
N PRO A 236 -2.92 -15.42 24.33
CA PRO A 236 -2.08 -16.60 24.12
C PRO A 236 -0.95 -16.35 23.12
N GLU A 237 -1.18 -15.56 22.08
CA GLU A 237 -0.18 -15.27 21.05
C GLU A 237 0.98 -14.42 21.59
N ALA A 238 0.69 -13.41 22.42
CA ALA A 238 1.69 -12.58 23.08
C ALA A 238 2.49 -13.41 24.10
N ARG A 239 1.83 -14.24 24.91
CA ARG A 239 2.49 -15.15 25.85
C ARG A 239 3.38 -16.18 25.15
N ALA A 240 2.89 -16.78 24.07
CA ALA A 240 3.65 -17.73 23.27
C ALA A 240 4.87 -17.05 22.61
N SER A 241 4.72 -15.80 22.17
CA SER A 241 5.82 -15.00 21.61
C SER A 241 6.96 -14.77 22.61
N MET A 242 6.66 -14.71 23.91
CA MET A 242 7.67 -14.61 24.95
C MET A 242 8.38 -15.94 25.26
N ILE A 243 7.71 -17.08 25.07
CA ILE A 243 8.22 -18.42 25.46
C ILE A 243 8.91 -19.15 24.29
N LEU A 244 8.38 -19.02 23.07
CA LEU A 244 8.76 -19.86 21.93
C LEU A 244 10.08 -19.50 21.27
N ASP A 245 10.55 -18.27 21.47
CA ASP A 245 11.90 -17.90 21.08
C ASP A 245 12.71 -17.97 22.37
N HIS A 246 13.55 -19.00 22.52
CA HIS A 246 14.67 -18.94 23.46
C HIS A 246 15.55 -17.79 22.99
N TRP A 247 15.25 -16.59 23.47
CA TRP A 247 15.92 -15.34 23.16
C TRP A 247 17.39 -15.37 23.54
#